data_AF-A0A2P2LNJ7-F1
#
_entry.id   AF-A0A2P2LNJ7-F1
#
_cell.length_a   1.000
_cell.length_b   1.000
_cell.length_c   1.000
_cell.angle_alpha   90.00
_cell.angle_beta   90.00
_cell.angle_gamma   90.00
#
_symmetry.space_group_name_H-M   'P 1'
#
loop_
_entity.id
_entity.type
_entity.pdbx_description
1 polymer ?
#
loop_
_entity_poly.entity_id
_entity_poly.type
_entity_poly.pdbx_seq_one_letter_code
_entity_poly.pdbx_strand_id
1 'polypeptide(L)' 'MSNNNLGGNIPYQLPPNLQRLNLANNQFNGVIPYSISQMTSLKYL' A
#
# COMPACT_ATOMS: atom_id res chain seq x y z
N MET A 1 -8.97 -6.22 -7.98
CA MET A 1 -9.26 -4.94 -8.67
C MET A 1 -8.95 -3.80 -7.72
N SER A 2 -8.02 -2.93 -8.04
CA SER A 2 -7.89 -1.61 -7.42
C SER A 2 -8.10 -0.59 -8.54
N ASN A 3 -9.30 -0.06 -8.61
CA ASN A 3 -9.69 1.13 -9.37
C ASN A 3 -10.51 1.97 -8.39
N ASN A 4 -9.97 2.16 -7.19
CA ASN A 4 -10.56 3.08 -6.25
C ASN A 4 -9.81 4.39 -6.49
N ASN A 5 -10.51 5.51 -6.62
CA ASN A 5 -9.88 6.83 -6.67
C ASN A 5 -9.28 7.21 -5.29
N LEU A 6 -8.56 6.28 -4.65
CA LEU A 6 -7.88 6.50 -3.38
C LEU A 6 -6.68 7.38 -3.69
N GLY A 7 -6.75 8.63 -3.26
CA GLY A 7 -5.67 9.60 -3.35
C GLY A 7 -5.14 9.98 -1.99
N GLY A 8 -4.03 10.71 -1.98
CA GLY A 8 -3.33 11.14 -0.76
C GLY A 8 -2.17 10.24 -0.38
N ASN A 9 -1.70 10.37 0.87
CA ASN A 9 -0.57 9.60 1.38
C ASN A 9 -1.01 8.21 1.82
N ILE A 10 -0.18 7.21 1.54
CA ILE A 10 -0.35 5.86 2.08
C ILE A 10 -0.16 5.94 3.60
N PRO A 11 -1.10 5.41 4.41
CA PRO A 11 -0.98 5.43 5.86
C PRO A 11 0.25 4.62 6.30
N TYR A 12 0.94 5.12 7.32
CA TYR A 12 2.12 4.45 7.87
C TYR A 12 1.80 3.11 8.53
N GLN A 13 0.57 2.95 9.03
CA GLN A 13 0.10 1.72 9.67
C GLN A 13 -0.78 0.94 8.70
N LEU A 14 -0.16 0.09 7.90
CA LEU A 14 -0.85 -0.94 7.14
C LEU A 14 -0.89 -2.24 7.96
N PRO A 15 -1.88 -3.12 7.71
CA PRO A 15 -2.01 -4.36 8.47
C PRO A 15 -0.77 -5.26 8.27
N PRO A 16 -0.10 -5.75 9.33
CA PRO A 16 1.13 -6.54 9.22
C PRO A 16 0.94 -7.90 8.52
N ASN A 17 -0.30 -8.38 8.45
CA ASN A 17 -0.67 -9.65 7.82
C ASN A 17 -1.10 -9.51 6.34
N LEU A 18 -0.96 -8.33 5.75
CA LEU A 18 -1.35 -8.11 4.36
C LEU A 18 -0.38 -8.83 3.42
N GLN A 19 -0.91 -9.71 2.57
CA GLN A 19 -0.10 -10.48 1.60
C GLN A 19 -0.10 -9.88 0.20
N ARG A 20 -1.14 -9.12 -0.13
CA ARG A 20 -1.29 -8.44 -1.41
C ARG A 20 -1.72 -7.01 -1.15
N LEU A 21 -0.82 -6.09 -1.42
CA LEU A 21 -1.14 -4.69 -1.59
C LEU A 21 -1.29 -4.46 -3.09
N ASN A 22 -2.28 -3.69 -3.51
CA ASN A 22 -2.41 -3.30 -4.90
C ASN A 22 -2.65 -1.81 -4.95
N LEU A 23 -1.59 -1.08 -5.29
CA LEU A 23 -1.62 0.37 -5.42
C LEU A 23 -1.88 0.79 -6.87
N ALA A 24 -1.95 -0.14 -7.81
CA ALA A 24 -2.20 0.15 -9.22
C ALA A 24 -3.56 0.84 -9.41
N ASN A 25 -3.59 1.81 -10.34
CA ASN A 25 -4.75 2.64 -10.67
C ASN A 25 -5.41 3.34 -9.46
N ASN A 26 -4.60 3.77 -8.49
CA ASN A 26 -5.01 4.73 -7.47
C ASN A 26 -4.32 6.09 -7.73
N GLN A 27 -4.76 7.13 -7.03
CA GLN A 27 -4.20 8.48 -7.12
C GLN A 27 -3.25 8.78 -5.95
N PHE A 28 -2.62 7.76 -5.39
CA PHE A 28 -1.65 7.93 -4.31
C PHE A 28 -0.48 8.76 -4.82
N ASN A 29 -0.28 9.91 -4.17
CA ASN A 29 0.76 10.87 -4.54
C ASN A 29 1.49 11.22 -3.24
N GLY A 30 2.75 10.78 -3.14
CA GLY A 30 3.51 10.82 -1.90
C GLY A 30 4.58 9.73 -1.82
N VAL A 31 5.24 9.66 -0.66
CA VAL A 31 6.31 8.69 -0.41
C VAL A 31 5.71 7.36 0.03
N ILE A 32 6.21 6.26 -0.51
CA ILE A 32 5.87 4.92 -0.01
C ILE A 32 6.44 4.79 1.41
N PRO A 33 5.62 4.57 2.46
CA PRO A 33 6.11 4.51 3.83
C PRO A 33 7.02 3.28 4.03
N TYR A 34 8.09 3.44 4.83
CA TYR A 34 9.04 2.34 5.10
C TYR A 34 8.38 1.15 5.79
N SER A 35 7.20 1.35 6.41
CA SER A 35 6.42 0.28 7.01
C SER A 35 6.06 -0.82 6.00
N ILE A 36 5.85 -0.48 4.72
CA ILE A 36 5.66 -1.47 3.64
C ILE A 36 6.90 -2.37 3.50
N SER A 37 8.09 -1.82 3.66
CA SER A 37 9.33 -2.60 3.66
C SER A 37 9.48 -3.49 4.89
N GLN A 38 8.75 -3.23 5.98
CA GLN A 38 8.74 -4.07 7.17
C GLN A 38 7.67 -5.18 7.12
N MET A 39 6.83 -5.20 6.08
CA MET A 39 5.78 -6.20 5.92
C MET A 39 6.37 -7.51 5.39
N THR A 40 6.82 -8.38 6.28
CA THR A 40 7.38 -9.70 5.95
C THR A 40 6.37 -10.65 5.29
N SER A 41 5.08 -10.45 5.54
CA SER A 41 3.99 -11.22 4.94
C SER A 41 3.62 -10.76 3.53
N LEU A 42 4.12 -9.59 3.08
CA LEU A 42 3.76 -9.01 1.79
C LEU A 42 4.43 -9.81 0.67
N LYS A 43 3.61 -10.36 -0.22
CA LYS A 43 4.05 -11.14 -1.38
C LYS A 43 3.87 -10.40 -2.70
N TYR A 44 2.91 -9.48 -2.76
CA TYR A 44 2.57 -8.71 -3.96
C TYR A 44 2.29 -7.25 -3.60
N LEU A 45 2.81 -6.32 -4.41
CA LEU A 45 2.66 -4.87 -4.31
C LEU A 45 2.13 -4.30 -5.63
#